data_AF-A0A8C3M9A3-F1
#
_entry.id   AF-A0A8C3M9A3-F1
#
_cell.length_a   1.000
_cell.length_b   1.000
_cell.length_c   1.000
_cell.angle_alpha   90.00
_cell.angle_beta   90.00
_cell.angle_gamma   90.00
#
_symmetry.space_group_name_H-M   'P 1'
#
loop_
_entity.id
_entity.type
_entity.pdbx_description
1 polymer ?
#
loop_
_entity_poly.entity_id
_entity_poly.type
_entity_poly.pdbx_seq_one_letter_code
_entity_poly.pdbx_strand_id
1 'polypeptide(L)'
;VCKEIIPTSEFINSKLTAKANRQLQDPLVIMTGNIPTWLTELGKTCPFFFPFDTRQMLFYVTAFDRDRAMQRLLDTNPEINQSDSQDSRVAPRLDRKKRTVNRDELLKQAESVMQDLGSSRAMLEIQYENEVGTGLGPTLEFYALVSQELQRADLGLWRGEEVTLANPKGSQEGTKYIHNLQGLFALPFGRTAKPAHIAKVKMKFRFLGKLMAKAIMDFRLVDLPLGLPFYKWMLRQETSLTSHDLFSIDPVVAKSIYHLEDIVRQKKRLEQDKTQTKESLQYALEALTMNGCSVEDLGLDFTLPGFPNIELKKGGKDTPVTIHNLEEYLRLVIFWALNEGVARQFDSFRDGFESVFPLSHLQYFYPEELEQLLCGSKTDTWDAKTLMECCRPDHGYTHDSRAVKYLFEILSSFDSEQQRLFLQFVTGSPRLPVGGFRSLNPPLTIVRKTFESTENPDDFLPSVMTCVNYLKLPDYSTIEIMREKLLIAAREGQQSFHLS
;
A
#
# COMPACT_ATOMS: atom_id res chain seq x y z
N VAL A 1 13.13 13.94 9.34
CA VAL A 1 12.54 14.39 8.06
C VAL A 1 13.34 15.59 7.58
N CYS A 2 14.13 15.45 6.51
CA CYS A 2 14.75 16.62 5.86
C CYS A 2 13.62 17.49 5.32
N LYS A 3 13.53 18.73 5.81
CA LYS A 3 12.56 19.71 5.32
C LYS A 3 12.98 20.10 3.90
N GLU A 4 12.06 19.99 2.94
CA GLU A 4 12.32 20.43 1.56
C GLU A 4 12.78 21.89 1.58
N ILE A 5 13.87 22.21 0.87
CA ILE A 5 14.38 23.59 0.77
C ILE A 5 13.37 24.45 -0.01
N ILE A 6 12.73 23.87 -1.03
CA ILE A 6 11.65 24.46 -1.82
C ILE A 6 10.56 23.38 -1.94
N PRO A 7 9.28 23.70 -1.64
CA PRO A 7 8.19 22.75 -1.78
C PRO A 7 8.08 22.22 -3.21
N THR A 8 7.87 20.91 -3.36
CA THR A 8 7.69 20.28 -4.69
C THR A 8 6.57 20.93 -5.51
N SER A 9 5.54 21.49 -4.86
CA SER A 9 4.43 22.20 -5.52
C SER A 9 4.86 23.44 -6.32
N GLU A 10 5.96 24.10 -5.94
CA GLU A 10 6.49 25.28 -6.63
C GLU A 10 7.04 24.94 -8.02
N PHE A 11 7.37 23.67 -8.27
CA PHE A 11 7.89 23.22 -9.55
C PHE A 11 6.77 22.83 -10.55
N ILE A 12 5.51 22.81 -10.11
CA ILE A 12 4.37 22.45 -10.96
C ILE A 12 4.14 23.53 -12.02
N ASN A 13 4.11 23.13 -13.29
CA ASN A 13 3.82 24.04 -14.39
C ASN A 13 2.34 23.96 -14.78
N SER A 14 1.57 24.98 -14.41
CA SER A 14 0.12 25.03 -14.65
C SER A 14 -0.25 25.02 -16.15
N LYS A 15 0.55 25.68 -17.01
CA LYS A 15 0.30 25.73 -18.46
C LYS A 15 0.53 24.36 -19.12
N LEU A 16 1.63 23.69 -18.77
CA LEU A 16 1.92 22.33 -19.25
C LEU A 16 0.89 21.33 -18.72
N THR A 17 0.53 21.45 -17.45
CA THR A 17 -0.51 20.62 -16.82
C THR A 17 -1.85 20.76 -17.54
N ALA A 18 -2.31 21.99 -17.80
CA ALA A 18 -3.56 22.22 -18.53
C ALA A 18 -3.51 21.65 -19.96
N LYS A 19 -2.36 21.79 -20.66
CA LYS A 19 -2.17 21.20 -21.99
C LYS A 19 -2.17 19.67 -21.94
N ALA A 20 -1.53 19.07 -20.93
CA ALA A 20 -1.50 17.63 -20.72
C ALA A 20 -2.90 17.09 -20.44
N ASN A 21 -3.63 17.67 -19.50
CA ASN A 21 -4.98 17.21 -19.14
C ASN A 21 -5.94 17.28 -20.33
N ARG A 22 -5.91 18.33 -21.15
CA ARG A 22 -6.73 18.40 -22.38
C ARG A 22 -6.48 17.23 -23.34
N GLN A 23 -5.24 16.74 -23.44
CA GLN A 23 -4.89 15.63 -24.31
C GLN A 23 -5.23 14.27 -23.66
N LEU A 24 -4.97 14.15 -22.34
CA LEU A 24 -5.20 12.94 -21.57
C LEU A 24 -6.68 12.70 -21.24
N GLN A 25 -7.54 13.67 -21.47
CA GLN A 25 -8.99 13.57 -21.30
C GLN A 25 -9.75 13.49 -22.62
N ASP A 26 -9.07 13.58 -23.77
CA ASP A 26 -9.69 13.45 -25.08
C ASP A 26 -9.85 11.96 -25.46
N PRO A 27 -11.09 11.45 -25.57
CA PRO A 27 -11.32 10.05 -25.91
C PRO A 27 -10.70 9.63 -27.25
N LEU A 28 -10.65 10.53 -28.24
CA LEU A 28 -10.10 10.25 -29.56
C LEU A 28 -8.58 10.09 -29.49
N VAL A 29 -7.90 10.93 -28.71
CA VAL A 29 -6.44 10.82 -28.50
C VAL A 29 -6.09 9.48 -27.85
N ILE A 30 -6.86 9.06 -26.85
CA ILE A 30 -6.67 7.76 -26.17
C ILE A 30 -6.93 6.59 -27.11
N MET A 31 -8.05 6.59 -27.84
CA MET A 31 -8.40 5.50 -28.75
C MET A 31 -7.45 5.36 -29.94
N THR A 32 -6.94 6.49 -30.44
CA THR A 32 -5.96 6.47 -31.54
C THR A 32 -4.55 6.12 -31.04
N GLY A 33 -4.27 6.35 -29.75
CA GLY A 33 -2.93 6.21 -29.17
C GLY A 33 -1.96 7.31 -29.61
N ASN A 34 -2.47 8.39 -30.22
CA ASN A 34 -1.65 9.51 -30.71
C ASN A 34 -1.30 10.49 -29.59
N ILE A 35 -0.73 9.97 -28.50
CA ILE A 35 -0.31 10.78 -27.35
C ILE A 35 1.00 11.47 -27.73
N PRO A 36 1.10 12.80 -27.61
CA PRO A 36 2.34 13.51 -27.90
C PRO A 36 3.53 12.99 -27.10
N THR A 37 4.66 12.72 -27.76
CA THR A 37 5.87 12.13 -27.15
C THR A 37 6.40 12.94 -25.98
N TRP A 38 6.31 14.27 -26.05
CA TRP A 38 6.73 15.18 -24.98
C TRP A 38 6.04 14.88 -23.63
N LEU A 39 4.81 14.36 -23.63
CA LEU A 39 4.13 13.98 -22.40
C LEU A 39 4.85 12.83 -21.70
N THR A 40 5.19 11.78 -22.46
CA THR A 40 5.92 10.64 -21.92
C THR A 40 7.35 11.00 -21.52
N GLU A 41 8.03 11.85 -22.29
CA GLU A 41 9.39 12.29 -21.99
C GLU A 41 9.45 13.16 -20.74
N LEU A 42 8.60 14.20 -20.64
CA LEU A 42 8.54 15.05 -19.46
C LEU A 42 8.04 14.29 -18.24
N GLY A 43 7.04 13.41 -18.40
CA GLY A 43 6.51 12.62 -17.29
C GLY A 43 7.57 11.73 -16.64
N LYS A 44 8.51 11.18 -17.43
CA LYS A 44 9.59 10.31 -16.91
C LYS A 44 10.82 11.08 -16.44
N THR A 45 11.23 12.12 -17.17
CA THR A 45 12.48 12.86 -16.88
C THR A 45 12.28 14.00 -15.88
N CYS A 46 11.12 14.65 -15.92
CA CYS A 46 10.78 15.81 -15.09
C CYS A 46 9.38 15.65 -14.47
N PRO A 47 9.12 14.58 -13.69
CA PRO A 47 7.79 14.32 -13.11
C PRO A 47 7.27 15.48 -12.24
N PHE A 48 8.17 16.26 -11.62
CA PHE A 48 7.83 17.43 -10.79
C PHE A 48 7.05 18.53 -11.53
N PHE A 49 7.06 18.55 -12.87
CA PHE A 49 6.27 19.55 -13.63
C PHE A 49 4.77 19.32 -13.59
N PHE A 50 4.34 18.09 -13.31
CA PHE A 50 2.93 17.72 -13.27
C PHE A 50 2.50 17.48 -11.82
N PRO A 51 1.24 17.75 -11.44
CA PRO A 51 0.70 17.23 -10.18
C PRO A 51 0.50 15.71 -10.25
N PHE A 52 0.36 15.07 -9.08
CA PHE A 52 0.13 13.63 -8.97
C PHE A 52 -1.02 13.13 -9.85
N ASP A 53 -2.17 13.83 -9.83
CA ASP A 53 -3.34 13.45 -10.62
C ASP A 53 -3.07 13.42 -12.13
N THR A 54 -2.32 14.40 -12.65
CA THR A 54 -1.94 14.43 -14.07
C THR A 54 -0.96 13.31 -14.40
N ARG A 55 -0.02 12.97 -13.51
CA ARG A 55 0.87 11.82 -13.71
C ARG A 55 0.11 10.50 -13.64
N GLN A 56 -0.92 10.42 -12.81
CA GLN A 56 -1.81 9.27 -12.75
C GLN A 56 -2.60 9.09 -14.06
N MET A 57 -3.16 10.18 -14.61
CA MET A 57 -3.82 10.13 -15.93
C MET A 57 -2.83 9.71 -17.03
N LEU A 58 -1.63 10.30 -17.04
CA LEU A 58 -0.59 9.96 -18.00
C LEU A 58 -0.20 8.48 -17.91
N PHE A 59 -0.03 7.95 -16.70
CA PHE A 59 0.25 6.54 -16.45
C PHE A 59 -0.84 5.64 -17.05
N TYR A 60 -2.12 5.89 -16.75
CA TYR A 60 -3.20 5.05 -17.27
C TYR A 60 -3.31 5.09 -18.79
N VAL A 61 -3.10 6.25 -19.39
CA VAL A 61 -3.21 6.45 -20.83
C VAL A 61 -2.04 5.85 -21.60
N THR A 62 -0.84 5.77 -21.00
CA THR A 62 0.38 5.32 -21.68
C THR A 62 0.82 3.91 -21.33
N ALA A 63 0.48 3.40 -20.14
CA ALA A 63 0.93 2.10 -19.65
C ALA A 63 -0.06 0.95 -19.91
N PHE A 64 -1.29 1.28 -20.30
CA PHE A 64 -2.37 0.30 -20.50
C PHE A 64 -2.81 0.25 -21.96
N ASP A 65 -3.54 -0.81 -22.31
CA ASP A 65 -4.24 -0.86 -23.59
C ASP A 65 -5.37 0.17 -23.67
N ARG A 66 -5.85 0.41 -24.89
CA ARG A 66 -6.85 1.44 -25.20
C ARG A 66 -8.16 1.21 -24.46
N ASP A 67 -8.60 -0.04 -24.34
CA ASP A 67 -9.83 -0.38 -23.63
C ASP A 67 -9.73 -0.04 -22.14
N ARG A 68 -8.62 -0.39 -21.49
CA ARG A 68 -8.39 -0.06 -20.07
C ARG A 68 -8.20 1.43 -19.85
N ALA A 69 -7.46 2.11 -20.71
CA ALA A 69 -7.29 3.56 -20.65
C ALA A 69 -8.64 4.28 -20.82
N MET A 70 -9.48 3.83 -21.76
CA MET A 70 -10.81 4.36 -21.98
C MET A 70 -11.76 4.09 -20.81
N GLN A 71 -11.76 2.86 -20.28
CA GLN A 71 -12.54 2.52 -19.10
C GLN A 71 -12.18 3.46 -17.94
N ARG A 72 -10.88 3.70 -17.72
CA ARG A 72 -10.43 4.59 -16.65
C ARG A 72 -10.85 6.04 -16.86
N LEU A 73 -10.86 6.51 -18.11
CA LEU A 73 -11.35 7.84 -18.45
C LEU A 73 -12.84 7.99 -18.11
N LEU A 74 -13.65 7.00 -18.51
CA LEU A 74 -15.09 6.97 -18.24
C LEU A 74 -15.40 6.87 -16.74
N ASP A 75 -14.65 6.06 -16.00
CA ASP A 75 -14.80 5.94 -14.54
C ASP A 75 -14.50 7.26 -13.82
N THR A 76 -13.59 8.08 -14.36
CA THR A 76 -13.17 9.35 -13.75
C THR A 76 -14.04 10.52 -14.21
N ASN A 77 -14.69 10.42 -15.37
CA ASN A 77 -15.51 11.48 -15.97
C ASN A 77 -16.88 10.92 -16.41
N PRO A 78 -17.80 10.67 -15.46
CA PRO A 78 -19.10 10.07 -15.76
C PRO A 78 -19.97 10.95 -16.68
N GLU A 79 -19.71 12.26 -16.79
CA GLU A 79 -20.39 13.16 -17.72
C GLU A 79 -20.14 12.81 -19.19
N ILE A 80 -18.96 12.27 -19.52
CA ILE A 80 -18.64 11.77 -20.87
C ILE A 80 -19.57 10.59 -21.24
N ASN A 81 -20.04 9.86 -20.22
CA ASN A 81 -20.93 8.71 -20.39
C ASN A 81 -22.41 9.11 -20.57
N GLN A 82 -22.79 10.35 -20.25
CA GLN A 82 -24.17 10.85 -20.30
C GLN A 82 -24.51 11.62 -21.58
N SER A 83 -23.53 11.91 -22.45
CA SER A 83 -23.81 12.51 -23.75
C SER A 83 -24.45 11.47 -24.67
N ASP A 84 -25.78 11.51 -24.78
CA ASP A 84 -26.67 10.76 -25.68
C ASP A 84 -26.43 11.05 -27.19
N SER A 85 -25.18 11.18 -27.63
CA SER A 85 -24.86 11.12 -29.06
C SER A 85 -24.79 9.66 -29.49
N GLN A 86 -25.29 9.36 -30.70
CA GLN A 86 -25.27 8.04 -31.35
C GLN A 86 -23.85 7.45 -31.60
N ASP A 87 -22.82 7.95 -30.92
CA ASP A 87 -21.41 7.57 -30.98
C ASP A 87 -21.00 6.49 -29.96
N SER A 88 -21.95 5.84 -29.28
CA SER A 88 -21.70 4.74 -28.33
C SER A 88 -21.17 3.43 -28.97
N ARG A 89 -20.42 3.52 -30.07
CA ARG A 89 -19.78 2.39 -30.76
C ARG A 89 -18.44 1.97 -30.14
N VAL A 90 -17.94 2.68 -29.13
CA VAL A 90 -16.61 2.46 -28.54
C VAL A 90 -16.69 2.30 -27.02
N ALA A 91 -17.63 1.48 -26.53
CA ALA A 91 -17.58 1.05 -25.14
C ALA A 91 -16.39 0.08 -24.95
N PRO A 92 -15.48 0.32 -24.00
CA PRO A 92 -14.34 -0.55 -23.77
C PRO A 92 -14.81 -1.96 -23.39
N ARG A 93 -14.21 -2.99 -24.00
CA ARG A 93 -14.58 -4.39 -23.75
C ARG A 93 -13.43 -5.12 -23.06
N LEU A 94 -13.52 -5.20 -21.74
CA LEU A 94 -12.56 -5.96 -20.93
C LEU A 94 -13.06 -7.39 -20.71
N ASP A 95 -12.30 -8.36 -21.24
CA ASP A 95 -12.53 -9.77 -20.94
C ASP A 95 -12.39 -10.03 -19.45
N ARG A 96 -13.24 -10.91 -18.91
CA ARG A 96 -13.19 -11.34 -17.51
C ARG A 96 -12.93 -12.83 -17.43
N LYS A 97 -12.06 -13.24 -16.50
CA LYS A 97 -11.77 -14.65 -16.23
C LYS A 97 -12.11 -14.96 -14.78
N LYS A 98 -13.11 -15.83 -14.65
CA LYS A 98 -13.60 -16.32 -13.38
C LYS A 98 -12.70 -17.41 -12.81
N ARG A 99 -12.45 -17.36 -11.49
CA ARG A 99 -11.77 -18.39 -10.71
C ARG A 99 -12.51 -18.65 -9.41
N THR A 100 -12.64 -19.93 -9.08
CA THR A 100 -13.20 -20.37 -7.81
C THR A 100 -12.05 -20.59 -6.82
N VAL A 101 -12.18 -20.08 -5.60
CA VAL A 101 -11.16 -20.10 -4.55
C VAL A 101 -11.75 -20.63 -3.25
N ASN A 102 -11.01 -21.51 -2.58
CA ASN A 102 -11.35 -21.98 -1.24
C ASN A 102 -10.73 -21.06 -0.17
N ARG A 103 -11.52 -20.64 0.83
CA ARG A 103 -11.06 -19.76 1.91
C ARG A 103 -10.03 -20.40 2.84
N ASP A 104 -10.11 -21.71 3.08
CA ASP A 104 -9.25 -22.43 4.03
C ASP A 104 -7.79 -22.55 3.52
N GLU A 105 -7.61 -22.58 2.19
CA GLU A 105 -6.30 -22.62 1.53
C GLU A 105 -5.99 -21.32 0.77
N LEU A 106 -6.52 -20.18 1.21
CA LEU A 106 -6.56 -18.93 0.45
C LEU A 106 -5.19 -18.54 -0.16
N LEU A 107 -4.12 -18.51 0.64
CA LEU A 107 -2.81 -18.08 0.16
C LEU A 107 -2.27 -18.99 -0.94
N LYS A 108 -2.43 -20.31 -0.79
CA LYS A 108 -1.97 -21.31 -1.76
C LYS A 108 -2.80 -21.24 -3.05
N GLN A 109 -4.11 -21.07 -2.94
CA GLN A 109 -5.01 -20.86 -4.07
C GLN A 109 -4.66 -19.57 -4.81
N ALA A 110 -4.38 -18.49 -4.08
CA ALA A 110 -3.97 -17.21 -4.66
C ALA A 110 -2.66 -17.34 -5.46
N GLU A 111 -1.68 -18.10 -4.95
CA GLU A 111 -0.44 -18.40 -5.68
C GLU A 111 -0.73 -19.12 -7.01
N SER A 112 -1.62 -20.11 -7.02
CA SER A 112 -2.05 -20.79 -8.24
C SER A 112 -2.74 -19.85 -9.22
N VAL A 113 -3.68 -19.02 -8.72
CA VAL A 113 -4.40 -18.05 -9.55
C VAL A 113 -3.44 -17.06 -10.21
N MET A 114 -2.46 -16.52 -9.48
CA MET A 114 -1.48 -15.59 -10.04
C MET A 114 -0.46 -16.27 -10.94
N GLN A 115 -0.19 -17.57 -10.72
CA GLN A 115 0.64 -18.35 -11.63
C GLN A 115 -0.05 -18.56 -12.99
N ASP A 116 -1.35 -18.84 -13.00
CA ASP A 116 -2.12 -19.16 -14.20
C ASP A 116 -2.62 -17.92 -14.94
N LEU A 117 -3.08 -16.91 -14.20
CA LEU A 117 -3.77 -15.74 -14.73
C LEU A 117 -3.03 -14.42 -14.54
N GLY A 118 -1.90 -14.40 -13.82
CA GLY A 118 -1.16 -13.16 -13.54
C GLY A 118 -0.81 -12.40 -14.81
N SER A 119 -0.27 -13.07 -15.83
CA SER A 119 0.08 -12.47 -17.13
C SER A 119 -1.12 -12.30 -18.07
N SER A 120 -2.32 -12.74 -17.66
CA SER A 120 -3.51 -12.61 -18.49
C SER A 120 -4.01 -11.17 -18.49
N ARG A 121 -4.26 -10.66 -19.69
CA ARG A 121 -4.92 -9.36 -19.90
C ARG A 121 -6.38 -9.32 -19.47
N ALA A 122 -7.03 -10.46 -19.24
CA ALA A 122 -8.41 -10.50 -18.76
C ALA A 122 -8.47 -10.09 -17.29
N MET A 123 -9.50 -9.35 -16.90
CA MET A 123 -9.77 -9.00 -15.50
C MET A 123 -10.08 -10.25 -14.68
N LEU A 124 -9.48 -10.34 -13.49
CA LEU A 124 -9.76 -11.43 -12.57
C LEU A 124 -11.14 -11.24 -11.92
N GLU A 125 -11.90 -12.32 -11.85
CA GLU A 125 -13.15 -12.39 -11.11
C GLU A 125 -13.12 -13.60 -10.17
N ILE A 126 -13.32 -13.36 -8.88
CA ILE A 126 -13.30 -14.41 -7.85
C ILE A 126 -14.71 -14.86 -7.49
N GLN A 127 -14.84 -16.15 -7.28
CA GLN A 127 -15.95 -16.81 -6.61
C GLN A 127 -15.39 -17.62 -5.45
N TYR A 128 -16.03 -17.59 -4.29
CA TYR A 128 -15.69 -18.49 -3.19
C TYR A 128 -16.49 -19.79 -3.29
N GLU A 129 -15.85 -20.91 -2.94
CA GLU A 129 -16.52 -22.22 -2.89
C GLU A 129 -17.72 -22.17 -1.92
N ASN A 130 -18.84 -22.76 -2.33
CA ASN A 130 -20.09 -22.81 -1.55
C ASN A 130 -20.75 -21.45 -1.24
N GLU A 131 -20.30 -20.36 -1.86
CA GLU A 131 -20.88 -19.01 -1.68
C GLU A 131 -21.65 -18.55 -2.93
N VAL A 132 -22.81 -17.91 -2.69
CA VAL A 132 -23.70 -17.39 -3.72
C VAL A 132 -23.26 -15.96 -4.08
N GLY A 133 -22.08 -15.82 -4.69
CA GLY A 133 -21.54 -14.51 -5.05
C GLY A 133 -20.32 -14.57 -5.96
N THR A 134 -20.35 -13.81 -7.06
CA THR A 134 -19.21 -13.60 -7.96
C THR A 134 -19.19 -12.14 -8.40
N GLY A 135 -18.05 -11.64 -8.86
CA GLY A 135 -17.93 -10.28 -9.38
C GLY A 135 -16.95 -9.42 -8.58
N LEU A 136 -17.22 -8.10 -8.56
CA LEU A 136 -16.30 -7.11 -8.02
C LEU A 136 -16.09 -7.27 -6.51
N GLY A 137 -17.17 -7.42 -5.73
CA GLY A 137 -17.10 -7.54 -4.26
C GLY A 137 -16.21 -8.69 -3.79
N PRO A 138 -16.50 -9.96 -4.16
CA PRO A 138 -15.65 -11.10 -3.81
C PRO A 138 -14.20 -10.98 -4.30
N THR A 139 -13.98 -10.30 -5.43
CA THR A 139 -12.64 -10.04 -5.95
C THR A 139 -11.88 -9.02 -5.12
N LEU A 140 -12.51 -7.93 -4.69
CA LEU A 140 -11.88 -6.94 -3.80
C LEU A 140 -11.53 -7.58 -2.46
N GLU A 141 -12.45 -8.40 -1.94
CA GLU A 141 -12.22 -9.14 -0.71
C GLU A 141 -11.03 -10.10 -0.85
N PHE A 142 -10.91 -10.81 -1.98
CA PHE A 142 -9.77 -11.69 -2.25
C PHE A 142 -8.44 -10.96 -2.14
N TYR A 143 -8.29 -9.77 -2.73
CA TYR A 143 -7.06 -8.99 -2.60
C TYR A 143 -6.80 -8.55 -1.16
N ALA A 144 -7.84 -8.15 -0.41
CA ALA A 144 -7.71 -7.77 0.99
C ALA A 144 -7.26 -8.95 1.87
N LEU A 145 -7.89 -10.12 1.72
CA LEU A 145 -7.57 -11.31 2.51
C LEU A 145 -6.18 -11.88 2.15
N VAL A 146 -5.81 -11.90 0.87
CA VAL A 146 -4.46 -12.33 0.45
C VAL A 146 -3.40 -11.37 0.98
N SER A 147 -3.69 -10.06 1.04
CA SER A 147 -2.80 -9.07 1.66
C SER A 147 -2.60 -9.32 3.14
N GLN A 148 -3.64 -9.75 3.87
CA GLN A 148 -3.53 -10.17 5.27
C GLN A 148 -2.74 -11.47 5.43
N GLU A 149 -2.99 -12.49 4.60
CA GLU A 149 -2.25 -13.76 4.62
C GLU A 149 -0.75 -13.56 4.36
N LEU A 150 -0.39 -12.61 3.49
CA LEU A 150 1.01 -12.27 3.23
C LEU A 150 1.73 -11.65 4.43
N GLN A 151 1.00 -11.20 5.45
CA GLN A 151 1.57 -10.62 6.67
C GLN A 151 1.82 -11.67 7.77
N ARG A 152 1.47 -12.93 7.56
CA ARG A 152 1.67 -13.99 8.56
C ARG A 152 3.13 -14.15 8.97
N ALA A 153 3.34 -14.30 10.29
CA ALA A 153 4.68 -14.39 10.88
C ALA A 153 5.44 -15.66 10.45
N ASP A 154 4.74 -16.78 10.27
CA ASP A 154 5.33 -18.07 9.88
C ASP A 154 5.90 -18.10 8.45
N LEU A 155 5.57 -17.09 7.63
CA LEU A 155 6.15 -16.91 6.30
C LEU A 155 7.58 -16.35 6.36
N GLY A 156 7.94 -15.65 7.44
CA GLY A 156 9.28 -15.05 7.62
C GLY A 156 9.64 -14.01 6.57
N LEU A 157 8.65 -13.25 6.07
CA LEU A 157 8.85 -12.27 5.00
C LEU A 157 9.29 -10.90 5.53
N TRP A 158 8.77 -10.50 6.69
CA TRP A 158 8.78 -9.12 7.15
C TRP A 158 9.50 -8.96 8.49
N ARG A 159 10.14 -7.81 8.67
CA ARG A 159 10.57 -7.32 9.99
C ARG A 159 9.39 -6.74 10.74
N GLY A 160 9.35 -6.96 12.05
CA GLY A 160 8.37 -6.33 12.94
C GLY A 160 8.09 -7.21 14.15
N GLU A 161 7.01 -6.86 14.85
CA GLU A 161 6.54 -7.56 16.03
C GLU A 161 5.45 -8.55 15.65
N GLU A 162 5.49 -9.73 16.26
CA GLU A 162 4.42 -10.71 16.13
C GLU A 162 3.20 -10.26 16.95
N VAL A 163 2.07 -10.11 16.29
CA VAL A 163 0.79 -9.77 16.92
C VAL A 163 -0.27 -10.81 16.61
N THR A 164 -1.23 -10.98 17.52
CA THR A 164 -2.45 -11.73 17.26
C THR A 164 -3.53 -10.73 16.93
N LEU A 165 -4.17 -10.88 15.77
CA LEU A 165 -5.29 -10.01 15.40
C LEU A 165 -6.52 -10.41 16.20
N ALA A 166 -7.31 -9.42 16.66
CA ALA A 166 -8.54 -9.68 17.40
C ALA A 166 -9.57 -10.47 16.57
N ASN A 167 -9.56 -10.28 15.24
CA ASN A 167 -10.41 -10.98 14.28
C ASN A 167 -9.56 -11.45 13.08
N PRO A 168 -8.81 -12.55 13.19
CA PRO A 168 -8.02 -13.07 12.08
C PRO A 168 -8.97 -13.59 10.99
N LYS A 169 -8.84 -13.08 9.75
CA LYS A 169 -9.76 -13.41 8.65
C LYS A 169 -9.19 -14.56 7.84
N GLY A 170 -9.94 -15.65 7.70
CA GLY A 170 -9.55 -16.78 6.84
C GLY A 170 -8.32 -17.58 7.32
N SER A 171 -7.81 -17.30 8.52
CA SER A 171 -6.66 -18.01 9.08
C SER A 171 -7.08 -18.83 10.30
N GLN A 172 -6.33 -19.89 10.59
CA GLN A 172 -6.57 -20.75 11.74
C GLN A 172 -6.43 -19.96 13.05
N GLU A 173 -7.23 -20.31 14.04
CA GLU A 173 -7.15 -19.75 15.39
C GLU A 173 -5.71 -19.81 15.92
N GLY A 174 -5.20 -18.70 16.45
CA GLY A 174 -3.80 -18.59 16.90
C GLY A 174 -2.77 -18.20 15.83
N THR A 175 -3.19 -17.92 14.58
CA THR A 175 -2.29 -17.36 13.56
C THR A 175 -1.76 -15.99 13.99
N LYS A 176 -0.43 -15.84 13.94
CA LYS A 176 0.26 -14.58 14.23
C LYS A 176 0.63 -13.85 12.95
N TYR A 177 0.62 -12.52 13.01
CA TYR A 177 0.96 -11.63 11.91
C TYR A 177 2.08 -10.69 12.32
N ILE A 178 2.79 -10.17 11.33
CA ILE A 178 3.82 -9.16 11.55
C ILE A 178 3.18 -7.78 11.48
N HIS A 179 3.38 -7.00 12.54
CA HIS A 179 3.02 -5.60 12.59
C HIS A 179 4.28 -4.73 12.69
N ASN A 180 4.31 -3.65 11.92
CA ASN A 180 5.35 -2.64 12.01
C ASN A 180 4.71 -1.25 11.84
N LEU A 181 4.88 -0.38 12.83
CA LEU A 181 4.30 0.96 12.85
C LEU A 181 4.75 1.85 11.69
N GLN A 182 5.92 1.58 11.12
CA GLN A 182 6.49 2.37 10.01
C GLN A 182 6.28 1.70 8.65
N GLY A 183 5.58 0.56 8.64
CA GLY A 183 5.33 -0.26 7.46
C GLY A 183 6.27 -1.45 7.34
N LEU A 184 5.84 -2.43 6.56
CA LEU A 184 6.50 -3.70 6.33
C LEU A 184 7.73 -3.51 5.44
N PHE A 185 8.83 -4.15 5.84
CA PHE A 185 10.05 -4.25 5.05
C PHE A 185 10.65 -5.64 5.19
N ALA A 186 11.38 -6.07 4.16
CA ALA A 186 11.87 -7.44 4.06
C ALA A 186 12.81 -7.83 5.21
N LEU A 187 12.64 -9.05 5.72
CA LEU A 187 13.54 -9.66 6.68
C LEU A 187 14.86 -10.05 5.96
N PRO A 188 16.04 -9.63 6.45
CA PRO A 188 17.30 -9.80 5.73
C PRO A 188 17.81 -11.24 5.82
N PHE A 189 18.47 -11.71 4.76
CA PHE A 189 19.22 -12.95 4.77
C PHE A 189 20.67 -12.71 5.19
N GLY A 190 21.17 -13.59 6.06
CA GLY A 190 22.61 -13.77 6.24
C GLY A 190 23.23 -14.63 5.15
N ARG A 191 24.56 -14.58 5.03
CA ARG A 191 25.33 -15.42 4.09
C ARG A 191 25.11 -16.93 4.30
N THR A 192 24.82 -17.32 5.54
CA THR A 192 24.62 -18.70 5.99
C THR A 192 23.15 -19.15 5.94
N ALA A 193 22.23 -18.31 5.43
CA ALA A 193 20.83 -18.67 5.33
C ALA A 193 20.63 -19.93 4.46
N LYS A 194 19.81 -20.86 4.95
CA LYS A 194 19.58 -22.16 4.31
C LYS A 194 18.98 -21.97 2.91
N PRO A 195 19.52 -22.59 1.84
CA PRO A 195 19.00 -22.42 0.47
C PRO A 195 17.50 -22.70 0.32
N ALA A 196 16.97 -23.72 1.00
CA ALA A 196 15.54 -24.05 0.97
C ALA A 196 14.67 -22.92 1.55
N HIS A 197 15.12 -22.28 2.64
CA HIS A 197 14.40 -21.14 3.22
C HIS A 197 14.42 -19.93 2.29
N ILE A 198 15.59 -19.61 1.70
CA ILE A 198 15.73 -18.54 0.72
C ILE A 198 14.79 -18.77 -0.46
N ALA A 199 14.74 -20.00 -0.99
CA ALA A 199 13.85 -20.35 -2.10
C ALA A 199 12.38 -20.14 -1.75
N LYS A 200 11.93 -20.58 -0.56
CA LYS A 200 10.55 -20.39 -0.08
C LYS A 200 10.18 -18.90 -0.02
N VAL A 201 11.02 -18.07 0.58
CA VAL A 201 10.77 -16.62 0.69
C VAL A 201 10.81 -15.94 -0.68
N LYS A 202 11.78 -16.27 -1.54
CA LYS A 202 11.83 -15.76 -2.91
C LYS A 202 10.56 -16.06 -3.70
N MET A 203 10.01 -17.28 -3.56
CA MET A 203 8.73 -17.64 -4.19
C MET A 203 7.60 -16.73 -3.72
N LYS A 204 7.52 -16.44 -2.41
CA LYS A 204 6.50 -15.52 -1.86
C LYS A 204 6.68 -14.08 -2.36
N PHE A 205 7.91 -13.57 -2.43
CA PHE A 205 8.17 -12.24 -3.00
C PHE A 205 7.84 -12.19 -4.51
N ARG A 206 8.14 -13.24 -5.27
CA ARG A 206 7.75 -13.34 -6.68
C ARG A 206 6.24 -13.35 -6.87
N PHE A 207 5.54 -14.09 -6.01
CA PHE A 207 4.08 -14.07 -5.97
C PHE A 207 3.55 -12.67 -5.65
N LEU A 208 4.10 -12.01 -4.63
CA LEU A 208 3.74 -10.63 -4.28
C LEU A 208 3.93 -9.67 -5.46
N GLY A 209 5.03 -9.80 -6.21
CA GLY A 209 5.27 -9.03 -7.43
C GLY A 209 4.16 -9.21 -8.47
N LYS A 210 3.80 -10.47 -8.75
CA LYS A 210 2.69 -10.79 -9.67
C LYS A 210 1.36 -10.24 -9.18
N LEU A 211 1.06 -10.41 -7.88
CA LEU A 211 -0.17 -9.95 -7.24
C LEU A 211 -0.32 -8.43 -7.38
N MET A 212 0.72 -7.66 -7.04
CA MET A 212 0.69 -6.20 -7.12
C MET A 212 0.61 -5.69 -8.56
N ALA A 213 1.34 -6.31 -9.49
CA ALA A 213 1.24 -5.99 -10.92
C ALA A 213 -0.17 -6.28 -11.45
N LYS A 214 -0.75 -7.42 -11.08
CA LYS A 214 -2.11 -7.79 -11.48
C LYS A 214 -3.16 -6.87 -10.87
N ALA A 215 -2.98 -6.45 -9.62
CA ALA A 215 -3.84 -5.46 -8.97
C ALA A 215 -3.82 -4.11 -9.71
N ILE A 216 -2.65 -3.61 -10.09
CA ILE A 216 -2.52 -2.41 -10.94
C ILE A 216 -3.26 -2.60 -12.26
N MET A 217 -3.04 -3.71 -12.95
CA MET A 217 -3.70 -3.98 -14.23
C MET A 217 -5.22 -3.95 -14.07
N ASP A 218 -5.75 -4.57 -13.03
CA ASP A 218 -7.18 -4.73 -12.81
C ASP A 218 -7.83 -3.58 -12.04
N PHE A 219 -7.09 -2.49 -11.76
CA PHE A 219 -7.56 -1.37 -10.95
C PHE A 219 -8.10 -1.84 -9.58
N ARG A 220 -7.29 -2.64 -8.89
CA ARG A 220 -7.55 -3.19 -7.55
C ARG A 220 -6.47 -2.71 -6.58
N LEU A 221 -6.87 -2.58 -5.32
CA LEU A 221 -5.97 -2.19 -4.26
C LEU A 221 -5.40 -3.43 -3.57
N VAL A 222 -4.17 -3.30 -3.09
CA VAL A 222 -3.49 -4.29 -2.25
C VAL A 222 -3.29 -3.66 -0.88
N ASP A 223 -3.97 -4.19 0.13
CA ASP A 223 -3.95 -3.66 1.51
C ASP A 223 -2.73 -4.18 2.28
N LEU A 224 -1.53 -3.86 1.78
CA LEU A 224 -0.27 -4.14 2.44
C LEU A 224 0.36 -2.82 2.90
N PRO A 225 0.57 -2.61 4.22
CA PRO A 225 1.20 -1.40 4.73
C PRO A 225 2.71 -1.46 4.51
N LEU A 226 3.19 -1.28 3.27
CA LEU A 226 4.62 -1.37 2.95
C LEU A 226 5.35 -0.08 3.36
N GLY A 227 6.56 -0.23 3.90
CA GLY A 227 7.40 0.92 4.24
C GLY A 227 7.99 1.60 3.00
N LEU A 228 8.27 2.92 3.07
CA LEU A 228 8.86 3.71 1.99
C LEU A 228 10.08 3.07 1.30
N PRO A 229 11.02 2.42 2.02
CA PRO A 229 12.16 1.76 1.40
C PRO A 229 11.78 0.63 0.43
N PHE A 230 10.62 -0.01 0.62
CA PHE A 230 10.08 -1.00 -0.32
C PHE A 230 9.78 -0.36 -1.67
N TYR A 231 9.13 0.81 -1.69
CA TYR A 231 8.80 1.52 -2.92
C TYR A 231 10.03 2.07 -3.64
N LYS A 232 11.07 2.48 -2.90
CA LYS A 232 12.38 2.80 -3.48
C LYS A 232 13.00 1.58 -4.18
N TRP A 233 12.94 0.40 -3.55
CA TRP A 233 13.32 -0.85 -4.21
C TRP A 233 12.44 -1.15 -5.43
N MET A 234 11.13 -0.94 -5.38
CA MET A 234 10.25 -1.14 -6.53
C MET A 234 10.65 -0.27 -7.73
N LEU A 235 11.07 0.98 -7.50
CA LEU A 235 11.47 1.95 -8.52
C LEU A 235 12.94 1.86 -8.97
N ARG A 236 13.70 0.86 -8.50
CA ARG A 236 15.15 0.74 -8.77
C ARG A 236 15.99 1.90 -8.20
N GLN A 237 15.59 2.38 -7.03
CA GLN A 237 16.22 3.49 -6.30
C GLN A 237 16.92 3.02 -5.01
N GLU A 238 17.27 1.75 -4.89
CA GLU A 238 17.95 1.17 -3.71
C GLU A 238 19.30 1.83 -3.39
N THR A 239 19.96 2.41 -4.39
CA THR A 239 21.20 3.19 -4.21
C THR A 239 20.98 4.54 -3.54
N SER A 240 19.73 5.03 -3.51
CA SER A 240 19.34 6.25 -2.80
C SER A 240 19.02 6.02 -1.32
N LEU A 241 19.01 4.75 -0.87
CA LEU A 241 18.73 4.41 0.51
C LEU A 241 19.87 4.83 1.43
N THR A 242 19.53 5.47 2.55
CA THR A 242 20.47 6.02 3.53
C THR A 242 20.10 5.59 4.94
N SER A 243 20.89 5.99 5.94
CA SER A 243 20.53 5.80 7.35
C SER A 243 19.22 6.49 7.73
N HIS A 244 18.75 7.48 6.97
CA HIS A 244 17.42 8.07 7.17
C HIS A 244 16.28 7.08 6.94
N ASP A 245 16.45 6.16 5.99
CA ASP A 245 15.47 5.15 5.65
C ASP A 245 15.36 4.05 6.72
N LEU A 246 16.39 3.85 7.56
CA LEU A 246 16.33 2.93 8.69
C LEU A 246 15.25 3.31 9.68
N PHE A 247 14.95 4.60 9.85
CA PHE A 247 13.90 5.05 10.77
C PHE A 247 12.54 4.50 10.38
N SER A 248 12.29 4.33 9.07
CA SER A 248 11.05 3.77 8.54
C SER A 248 10.98 2.24 8.62
N ILE A 249 11.97 1.58 9.23
CA ILE A 249 12.05 0.12 9.36
C ILE A 249 12.20 -0.27 10.82
N ASP A 250 13.16 0.35 11.50
CA ASP A 250 13.51 0.13 12.90
C ASP A 250 13.94 1.46 13.54
N PRO A 251 13.01 2.21 14.14
CA PRO A 251 13.31 3.50 14.77
C PRO A 251 14.31 3.40 15.93
N VAL A 252 14.39 2.25 16.61
CA VAL A 252 15.29 2.05 17.75
C VAL A 252 16.72 1.91 17.24
N VAL A 253 16.95 1.04 16.28
CA VAL A 253 18.27 0.89 15.62
C VAL A 253 18.67 2.20 14.94
N ALA A 254 17.76 2.87 14.24
CA ALA A 254 18.04 4.14 13.57
C ALA A 254 18.56 5.23 14.53
N LYS A 255 17.96 5.35 15.72
CA LYS A 255 18.43 6.31 16.75
C LYS A 255 19.86 6.01 17.20
N SER A 256 20.18 4.74 17.46
CA SER A 256 21.54 4.32 17.82
C SER A 256 22.53 4.62 16.70
N ILE A 257 22.16 4.34 15.45
CA ILE A 257 22.98 4.66 14.27
C ILE A 257 23.22 6.16 14.14
N TYR A 258 22.22 7.02 14.37
CA TYR A 258 22.43 8.48 14.30
C TYR A 258 23.39 9.01 15.36
N HIS A 259 23.37 8.46 16.57
CA HIS A 259 24.34 8.84 17.60
C HIS A 259 25.76 8.46 17.20
N LEU A 260 25.94 7.25 16.67
CA LEU A 260 27.23 6.78 16.17
C LEU A 260 27.71 7.57 14.93
N GLU A 261 26.80 7.96 14.03
CA GLU A 261 27.13 8.86 12.92
C GLU A 261 27.60 10.23 13.41
N ASP A 262 27.01 10.75 14.50
CA ASP A 262 27.46 12.01 15.09
C ASP A 262 28.89 11.91 15.61
N ILE A 263 29.24 10.80 16.28
CA ILE A 263 30.62 10.50 16.67
C ILE A 263 31.55 10.48 15.46
N VAL A 264 31.16 9.86 14.34
CA VAL A 264 31.95 9.88 13.10
C VAL A 264 32.11 11.29 12.54
N ARG A 265 31.07 12.15 12.61
CA ARG A 265 31.18 13.56 12.21
C ARG A 265 32.17 14.32 13.10
N GLN A 266 32.14 14.09 14.42
CA GLN A 266 33.08 14.71 15.36
C GLN A 266 34.52 14.23 15.11
N LYS A 267 34.72 12.92 14.93
CA LYS A 267 36.00 12.32 14.52
C LYS A 267 36.57 12.99 13.27
N LYS A 268 35.76 13.11 12.21
CA LYS A 268 36.21 13.75 10.95
C LYS A 268 36.63 15.21 11.14
N ARG A 269 35.96 15.96 12.03
CA ARG A 269 36.36 17.33 12.35
C ARG A 269 37.71 17.38 13.05
N LEU A 270 37.95 16.48 14.00
CA LEU A 270 39.24 16.36 14.70
C LEU A 270 40.36 15.98 13.74
N GLU A 271 40.14 15.00 12.86
CA GLU A 271 41.12 14.55 11.87
C GLU A 271 41.46 15.64 10.82
N GLN A 272 40.53 16.56 10.56
CA GLN A 272 40.75 17.70 9.66
C GLN A 272 41.45 18.88 10.32
N ASP A 273 41.51 18.91 11.65
CA ASP A 273 42.16 19.97 12.41
C ASP A 273 43.68 19.83 12.37
N LYS A 274 44.31 20.58 11.46
CA LYS A 274 45.76 20.60 11.27
C LYS A 274 46.55 21.19 12.45
N THR A 275 45.89 21.77 13.44
CA THR A 275 46.56 22.34 14.62
C THR A 275 46.91 21.28 15.67
N GLN A 276 46.35 20.07 15.55
CA GLN A 276 46.59 18.99 16.51
C GLN A 276 47.88 18.22 16.24
N THR A 277 48.57 17.87 17.33
CA THR A 277 49.63 16.86 17.33
C THR A 277 49.02 15.46 17.19
N LYS A 278 49.84 14.45 16.83
CA LYS A 278 49.36 13.06 16.75
C LYS A 278 48.85 12.55 18.09
N GLU A 279 49.54 12.91 19.17
CA GLU A 279 49.22 12.49 20.53
C GLU A 279 47.93 13.14 21.02
N SER A 280 47.76 14.46 20.79
CA SER A 280 46.53 15.16 21.14
C SER A 280 45.32 14.67 20.35
N LEU A 281 45.52 14.37 19.07
CA LEU A 281 44.47 13.80 18.21
C LEU A 281 44.04 12.43 18.71
N GLN A 282 44.98 11.56 19.06
CA GLN A 282 44.66 10.23 19.58
C GLN A 282 43.85 10.31 20.88
N TYR A 283 44.26 11.16 21.83
CA TYR A 283 43.48 11.39 23.06
C TYR A 283 42.09 11.95 22.76
N ALA A 284 41.97 12.91 21.84
CA ALA A 284 40.69 13.50 21.48
C ALA A 284 39.73 12.50 20.82
N LEU A 285 40.26 11.56 20.01
CA LEU A 285 39.49 10.48 19.41
C LEU A 285 39.00 9.47 20.45
N GLU A 286 39.86 9.07 21.39
CA GLU A 286 39.52 8.16 22.49
C GLU A 286 38.52 8.78 23.48
N ALA A 287 38.47 10.12 23.57
CA ALA A 287 37.50 10.84 24.39
C ALA A 287 36.09 10.97 23.76
N LEU A 288 35.90 10.57 22.50
CA LEU A 288 34.59 10.57 21.87
C LEU A 288 33.70 9.49 22.47
N THR A 289 32.54 9.88 23.00
CA THR A 289 31.64 8.98 23.71
C THR A 289 30.19 9.09 23.21
N MET A 290 29.46 7.99 23.32
CA MET A 290 28.00 7.96 23.17
C MET A 290 27.38 7.93 24.57
N ASN A 291 26.74 9.02 24.99
CA ASN A 291 26.13 9.16 26.32
C ASN A 291 27.10 8.83 27.48
N GLY A 292 28.39 9.17 27.34
CA GLY A 292 29.43 8.91 28.34
C GLY A 292 30.11 7.54 28.26
N CYS A 293 29.70 6.67 27.33
CA CYS A 293 30.36 5.39 27.05
C CYS A 293 31.27 5.49 25.82
N SER A 294 32.47 4.92 25.87
CA SER A 294 33.34 4.80 24.68
C SER A 294 32.71 3.88 23.64
N VAL A 295 33.16 3.94 22.37
CA VAL A 295 32.63 3.08 21.30
C VAL A 295 32.92 1.61 21.59
N GLU A 296 34.09 1.33 22.14
CA GLU A 296 34.56 0.00 22.53
C GLU A 296 33.72 -0.59 23.67
N ASP A 297 33.33 0.24 24.65
CA ASP A 297 32.50 -0.19 25.79
C ASP A 297 31.05 -0.49 25.41
N LEU A 298 30.60 -0.11 24.21
CA LEU A 298 29.28 -0.49 23.70
C LEU A 298 29.17 -2.00 23.40
N GLY A 299 30.31 -2.71 23.33
CA GLY A 299 30.34 -4.15 23.08
C GLY A 299 29.80 -4.54 21.72
N LEU A 300 29.89 -3.65 20.73
CA LEU A 300 29.45 -3.89 19.37
C LEU A 300 30.49 -4.71 18.60
N ASP A 301 29.99 -5.58 17.72
CA ASP A 301 30.78 -6.33 16.75
C ASP A 301 30.25 -6.08 15.33
N PHE A 302 30.88 -6.65 14.31
CA PHE A 302 30.41 -6.53 12.92
C PHE A 302 29.29 -7.55 12.61
N THR A 303 28.26 -7.61 13.45
CA THR A 303 26.97 -8.25 13.14
C THR A 303 25.86 -7.22 12.94
N LEU A 304 24.82 -7.60 12.18
CA LEU A 304 23.68 -6.73 11.93
C LEU A 304 22.84 -6.57 13.22
N PRO A 305 22.56 -5.34 13.70
CA PRO A 305 21.72 -5.13 14.88
C PRO A 305 20.36 -5.85 14.78
N GLY A 306 20.00 -6.59 15.83
CA GLY A 306 18.81 -7.44 15.88
C GLY A 306 18.96 -8.81 15.19
N PHE A 307 20.06 -9.05 14.46
CA PHE A 307 20.31 -10.28 13.71
C PHE A 307 21.75 -10.78 13.93
N PRO A 308 22.07 -11.36 15.11
CA PRO A 308 23.43 -11.76 15.48
C PRO A 308 24.02 -12.86 14.57
N ASN A 309 23.17 -13.54 13.78
CA ASN A 309 23.58 -14.56 12.82
C ASN A 309 24.01 -13.97 11.46
N ILE A 310 23.91 -12.65 11.26
CA ILE A 310 24.26 -11.96 10.03
C ILE A 310 25.54 -11.18 10.27
N GLU A 311 26.67 -11.79 9.93
CA GLU A 311 27.96 -11.10 9.91
C GLU A 311 28.05 -10.14 8.71
N LEU A 312 28.45 -8.90 9.01
CA LEU A 312 28.58 -7.81 8.04
C LEU A 312 29.82 -7.96 7.15
N LYS A 313 30.86 -8.60 7.68
CA LYS A 313 32.10 -8.97 7.01
C LYS A 313 32.59 -10.32 7.55
N LYS A 314 33.54 -10.96 6.88
CA LYS A 314 34.10 -12.26 7.31
C LYS A 314 34.75 -12.13 8.69
N GLY A 315 34.34 -12.97 9.65
CA GLY A 315 34.85 -12.91 11.03
C GLY A 315 34.30 -11.69 11.78
N GLY A 316 33.16 -11.18 11.34
CA GLY A 316 32.60 -9.92 11.84
C GLY A 316 32.20 -10.02 13.31
N LYS A 317 31.67 -11.16 13.71
CA LYS A 317 31.29 -11.45 15.10
C LYS A 317 32.46 -11.38 16.09
N ASP A 318 33.66 -11.72 15.63
CA ASP A 318 34.87 -11.71 16.46
C ASP A 318 35.66 -10.39 16.32
N THR A 319 35.15 -9.43 15.54
CA THR A 319 35.79 -8.13 15.32
C THR A 319 35.07 -7.06 16.14
N PRO A 320 35.66 -6.53 17.22
CA PRO A 320 35.04 -5.47 17.99
C PRO A 320 34.98 -4.16 17.19
N VAL A 321 33.92 -3.39 17.39
CA VAL A 321 33.78 -2.04 16.85
C VAL A 321 34.53 -1.07 17.75
N THR A 322 35.38 -0.26 17.14
CA THR A 322 36.22 0.75 17.79
C THR A 322 36.03 2.08 17.09
N ILE A 323 36.49 3.17 17.70
CA ILE A 323 36.44 4.50 17.05
C ILE A 323 37.13 4.51 15.66
N HIS A 324 38.12 3.64 15.47
CA HIS A 324 38.87 3.55 14.22
C HIS A 324 38.10 2.89 13.08
N ASN A 325 37.28 1.87 13.39
CA ASN A 325 36.53 1.11 12.39
C ASN A 325 35.01 1.42 12.36
N LEU A 326 34.55 2.36 13.20
CA LEU A 326 33.13 2.74 13.34
C LEU A 326 32.48 3.15 12.01
N GLU A 327 33.18 3.91 11.16
CA GLU A 327 32.65 4.31 9.85
C GLU A 327 32.40 3.11 8.92
N GLU A 328 33.27 2.09 8.97
CA GLU A 328 33.09 0.85 8.23
C GLU A 328 31.85 0.10 8.75
N TYR A 329 31.73 -0.02 10.08
CA TYR A 329 30.59 -0.66 10.73
C TYR A 329 29.28 -0.01 10.30
N LEU A 330 29.16 1.32 10.41
CA LEU A 330 27.95 2.06 10.05
C LEU A 330 27.56 1.86 8.58
N ARG A 331 28.53 1.99 7.68
CA ARG A 331 28.31 1.77 6.24
C ARG A 331 27.81 0.35 5.98
N LEU A 332 28.39 -0.65 6.63
CA LEU A 332 28.00 -2.05 6.46
C LEU A 332 26.63 -2.35 7.07
N VAL A 333 26.28 -1.79 8.24
CA VAL A 333 24.95 -1.94 8.83
C VAL A 333 23.88 -1.42 7.87
N ILE A 334 24.04 -0.21 7.35
CA ILE A 334 23.08 0.40 6.41
C ILE A 334 22.99 -0.47 5.14
N PHE A 335 24.14 -0.86 4.58
CA PHE A 335 24.19 -1.68 3.37
C PHE A 335 23.53 -3.05 3.55
N TRP A 336 23.77 -3.76 4.65
CA TRP A 336 23.16 -5.06 4.91
C TRP A 336 21.67 -4.96 5.27
N ALA A 337 21.28 -3.92 6.03
CA ALA A 337 19.91 -3.73 6.44
C ALA A 337 18.99 -3.39 5.27
N LEU A 338 19.45 -2.52 4.37
CA LEU A 338 18.65 -1.92 3.31
C LEU A 338 18.89 -2.52 1.94
N ASN A 339 20.08 -3.09 1.70
CA ASN A 339 20.48 -3.56 0.38
C ASN A 339 20.83 -5.05 0.32
N GLU A 340 22.04 -5.44 0.73
CA GLU A 340 22.57 -6.79 0.51
C GLU A 340 21.69 -7.88 1.14
N GLY A 341 21.21 -7.67 2.36
CA GLY A 341 20.39 -8.65 3.07
C GLY A 341 19.02 -8.88 2.43
N VAL A 342 18.54 -7.95 1.62
CA VAL A 342 17.17 -7.98 1.06
C VAL A 342 17.13 -8.11 -0.47
N ALA A 343 18.28 -7.98 -1.14
CA ALA A 343 18.37 -7.96 -2.60
C ALA A 343 17.70 -9.18 -3.25
N ARG A 344 17.92 -10.39 -2.71
CA ARG A 344 17.37 -11.64 -3.29
C ARG A 344 15.85 -11.67 -3.27
N GLN A 345 15.23 -11.09 -2.25
CA GLN A 345 13.79 -10.97 -2.08
C GLN A 345 13.25 -9.98 -3.11
N PHE A 346 13.85 -8.79 -3.19
CA PHE A 346 13.41 -7.73 -4.09
C PHE A 346 13.65 -8.03 -5.58
N ASP A 347 14.74 -8.71 -5.92
CA ASP A 347 14.98 -9.19 -7.29
C ASP A 347 13.88 -10.17 -7.71
N SER A 348 13.53 -11.10 -6.81
CA SER A 348 12.44 -12.06 -7.05
C SER A 348 11.08 -11.38 -7.16
N PHE A 349 10.83 -10.34 -6.36
CA PHE A 349 9.64 -9.49 -6.47
C PHE A 349 9.58 -8.78 -7.82
N ARG A 350 10.67 -8.14 -8.25
CA ARG A 350 10.77 -7.48 -9.56
C ARG A 350 10.52 -8.46 -10.70
N ASP A 351 11.13 -9.65 -10.65
CA ASP A 351 10.90 -10.71 -11.64
C ASP A 351 9.42 -11.12 -11.70
N GLY A 352 8.76 -11.20 -10.55
CA GLY A 352 7.32 -11.47 -10.46
C GLY A 352 6.50 -10.36 -11.09
N PHE A 353 6.79 -9.11 -10.73
CA PHE A 353 6.08 -7.93 -11.19
C PHE A 353 6.24 -7.73 -12.72
N GLU A 354 7.48 -7.73 -13.21
CA GLU A 354 7.83 -7.55 -14.63
C GLU A 354 7.24 -8.64 -15.52
N SER A 355 6.95 -9.83 -14.98
CA SER A 355 6.27 -10.90 -15.71
C SER A 355 4.80 -10.62 -16.03
N VAL A 356 4.22 -9.57 -15.43
CA VAL A 356 2.82 -9.16 -15.57
C VAL A 356 2.70 -7.73 -16.09
N PHE A 357 3.45 -6.80 -15.50
CA PHE A 357 3.39 -5.37 -15.82
C PHE A 357 4.80 -4.75 -15.83
N PRO A 358 5.20 -3.99 -16.87
CA PRO A 358 6.53 -3.39 -16.91
C PRO A 358 6.74 -2.36 -15.79
N LEU A 359 7.75 -2.55 -14.94
CA LEU A 359 8.04 -1.62 -13.83
C LEU A 359 8.42 -0.22 -14.31
N SER A 360 8.97 -0.09 -15.53
CA SER A 360 9.37 1.20 -16.10
C SER A 360 8.20 2.17 -16.27
N HIS A 361 6.96 1.68 -16.34
CA HIS A 361 5.77 2.54 -16.35
C HIS A 361 5.51 3.22 -15.01
N LEU A 362 6.06 2.74 -13.90
CA LEU A 362 5.88 3.36 -12.59
C LEU A 362 6.81 4.56 -12.35
N GLN A 363 7.75 4.82 -13.27
CA GLN A 363 8.70 5.94 -13.16
C GLN A 363 8.03 7.33 -13.21
N TYR A 364 6.74 7.41 -13.52
CA TYR A 364 5.96 8.63 -13.37
C TYR A 364 5.72 9.03 -11.91
N PHE A 365 5.93 8.13 -10.95
CA PHE A 365 5.56 8.35 -9.55
C PHE A 365 6.78 8.43 -8.65
N TYR A 366 6.65 9.23 -7.58
CA TYR A 366 7.59 9.19 -6.46
C TYR A 366 7.30 7.98 -5.57
N PRO A 367 8.29 7.47 -4.79
CA PRO A 367 8.08 6.35 -3.87
C PRO A 367 6.89 6.54 -2.92
N GLU A 368 6.67 7.75 -2.43
CA GLU A 368 5.58 8.12 -1.51
C GLU A 368 4.20 8.04 -2.16
N GLU A 369 4.14 8.17 -3.48
CA GLU A 369 2.92 8.16 -4.28
C GLU A 369 2.52 6.75 -4.70
N LEU A 370 3.48 5.83 -4.79
CA LEU A 370 3.19 4.43 -5.11
C LEU A 370 2.29 3.76 -4.07
N GLU A 371 2.43 4.15 -2.80
CA GLU A 371 1.50 3.68 -1.77
C GLU A 371 0.06 4.11 -2.07
N GLN A 372 -0.15 5.34 -2.54
CA GLN A 372 -1.48 5.81 -2.91
C GLN A 372 -2.03 5.05 -4.11
N LEU A 373 -1.19 4.81 -5.12
CA LEU A 373 -1.57 4.07 -6.34
C LEU A 373 -1.94 2.60 -6.04
N LEU A 374 -1.18 1.94 -5.18
CA LEU A 374 -1.29 0.50 -4.90
C LEU A 374 -2.27 0.18 -3.78
N CYS A 375 -2.24 0.98 -2.71
CA CYS A 375 -2.98 0.72 -1.48
C CYS A 375 -4.19 1.63 -1.34
N GLY A 376 -4.29 2.72 -2.10
CA GLY A 376 -5.40 3.67 -2.03
C GLY A 376 -5.11 4.86 -1.12
N SER A 377 -6.15 5.65 -0.84
CA SER A 377 -6.01 6.91 -0.11
C SER A 377 -5.46 6.72 1.31
N LYS A 378 -4.52 7.58 1.70
CA LYS A 378 -3.97 7.66 3.07
C LYS A 378 -4.76 8.57 4.00
N THR A 379 -5.39 9.58 3.40
CA THR A 379 -6.02 10.71 4.10
C THR A 379 -7.40 10.88 3.51
N ASP A 380 -8.35 10.12 4.05
CA ASP A 380 -9.75 10.36 3.79
C ASP A 380 -10.30 11.20 4.94
N THR A 381 -10.90 12.34 4.61
CA THR A 381 -11.67 13.10 5.58
C THR A 381 -13.05 12.45 5.67
N TRP A 382 -13.33 11.83 6.81
CA TRP A 382 -14.63 11.22 7.09
C TRP A 382 -15.60 12.22 7.70
N ASP A 383 -15.44 13.52 7.44
CA ASP A 383 -16.36 14.51 7.98
C ASP A 383 -17.74 14.42 7.29
N ALA A 384 -18.78 14.78 8.05
CA ALA A 384 -20.15 14.60 7.62
C ALA A 384 -20.47 15.38 6.33
N LYS A 385 -19.78 16.51 6.07
CA LYS A 385 -19.98 17.29 4.85
C LYS A 385 -19.45 16.54 3.63
N THR A 386 -18.23 16.02 3.69
CA THR A 386 -17.67 15.20 2.60
C THR A 386 -18.52 13.95 2.35
N LEU A 387 -18.96 13.25 3.40
CA LEU A 387 -19.84 12.09 3.26
C LEU A 387 -21.18 12.46 2.60
N MET A 388 -21.78 13.58 2.98
CA MET A 388 -23.01 14.10 2.40
C MET A 388 -22.86 14.46 0.92
N GLU A 389 -21.71 15.02 0.51
CA GLU A 389 -21.43 15.38 -0.88
C GLU A 389 -21.16 14.16 -1.78
N CYS A 390 -20.64 13.06 -1.21
CA CYS A 390 -20.15 11.92 -1.98
C CYS A 390 -21.08 10.70 -1.97
N CYS A 391 -21.89 10.53 -0.93
CA CYS A 391 -22.80 9.39 -0.81
C CYS A 391 -24.20 9.75 -1.33
N ARG A 392 -24.93 8.77 -1.87
CA ARG A 392 -26.25 8.98 -2.47
C ARG A 392 -27.34 8.26 -1.67
N PRO A 393 -28.16 8.97 -0.88
CA PRO A 393 -29.41 8.44 -0.36
C PRO A 393 -30.39 8.16 -1.51
N ASP A 394 -31.10 7.04 -1.45
CA ASP A 394 -32.09 6.66 -2.45
C ASP A 394 -33.18 5.77 -1.81
N HIS A 395 -34.23 5.44 -2.56
CA HIS A 395 -35.27 4.45 -2.22
C HIS A 395 -35.73 4.50 -0.76
N GLY A 396 -36.42 5.59 -0.40
CA GLY A 396 -37.00 5.79 0.93
C GLY A 396 -36.12 6.59 1.90
N TYR A 397 -34.90 6.97 1.49
CA TYR A 397 -34.09 7.96 2.18
C TYR A 397 -33.73 9.16 1.29
N THR A 398 -33.48 10.28 1.96
CA THR A 398 -32.95 11.53 1.43
C THR A 398 -31.83 12.00 2.34
N HIS A 399 -31.05 12.99 1.90
CA HIS A 399 -30.03 13.64 2.76
C HIS A 399 -30.62 14.24 4.05
N ASP A 400 -31.93 14.55 4.06
CA ASP A 400 -32.60 15.07 5.24
C ASP A 400 -33.09 14.02 6.24
N SER A 401 -33.09 12.74 5.83
CA SER A 401 -33.55 11.64 6.65
C SER A 401 -32.71 11.49 7.90
N ARG A 402 -33.38 11.29 9.05
CA ARG A 402 -32.73 11.11 10.35
C ARG A 402 -31.69 9.99 10.31
N ALA A 403 -32.05 8.84 9.72
CA ALA A 403 -31.14 7.70 9.61
C ALA A 403 -29.86 8.02 8.82
N VAL A 404 -29.95 8.83 7.75
CA VAL A 404 -28.78 9.24 6.95
C VAL A 404 -27.88 10.20 7.75
N LYS A 405 -28.48 11.15 8.47
CA LYS A 405 -27.75 12.06 9.36
C LYS A 405 -27.02 11.30 10.47
N TYR A 406 -27.68 10.34 11.12
CA TYR A 406 -27.07 9.44 12.10
C TYR A 406 -25.92 8.64 11.51
N LEU A 407 -26.10 8.06 10.31
CA LEU A 407 -25.03 7.32 9.65
C LEU A 407 -23.79 8.19 9.48
N PHE A 408 -23.91 9.39 8.91
CA PHE A 408 -22.75 10.25 8.68
C PHE A 408 -22.10 10.73 9.97
N GLU A 409 -22.87 11.05 11.01
CA GLU A 409 -22.33 11.38 12.32
C GLU A 409 -21.53 10.22 12.94
N ILE A 410 -22.07 8.99 12.85
CA ILE A 410 -21.39 7.79 13.31
C ILE A 410 -20.08 7.59 12.54
N LEU A 411 -20.13 7.61 11.21
CA LEU A 411 -18.96 7.41 10.35
C LEU A 411 -17.88 8.48 10.60
N SER A 412 -18.27 9.74 10.82
CA SER A 412 -17.33 10.81 11.20
C SER A 412 -16.66 10.63 12.55
N SER A 413 -17.27 9.86 13.45
CA SER A 413 -16.74 9.55 14.78
C SER A 413 -16.01 8.21 14.86
N PHE A 414 -15.92 7.46 13.75
CA PHE A 414 -15.18 6.20 13.72
C PHE A 414 -13.67 6.43 13.76
N ASP A 415 -12.98 5.59 14.54
CA ASP A 415 -11.52 5.48 14.47
C ASP A 415 -11.07 4.78 13.18
N SER A 416 -9.75 4.78 12.92
CA SER A 416 -9.20 4.21 11.69
C SER A 416 -9.50 2.72 11.50
N GLU A 417 -9.62 1.92 12.57
CA GLU A 417 -9.97 0.51 12.45
C GLU A 417 -11.45 0.32 12.11
N GLN A 418 -12.32 1.07 12.77
CA GLN A 418 -13.77 1.06 12.52
C GLN A 418 -14.09 1.51 11.10
N GLN A 419 -13.42 2.55 10.60
CA GLN A 419 -13.53 3.01 9.22
C GLN A 419 -13.14 1.91 8.22
N ARG A 420 -12.01 1.24 8.44
CA ARG A 420 -11.54 0.13 7.60
C ARG A 420 -12.51 -1.04 7.60
N LEU A 421 -13.06 -1.39 8.76
CA LEU A 421 -14.09 -2.44 8.88
C LEU A 421 -15.36 -2.08 8.11
N PHE A 422 -15.83 -0.84 8.23
CA PHE A 422 -16.99 -0.36 7.49
C PHE A 422 -16.76 -0.36 5.98
N LEU A 423 -15.61 0.15 5.50
CA LEU A 423 -15.29 0.14 4.07
C LEU A 423 -15.25 -1.27 3.51
N GLN A 424 -14.63 -2.20 4.23
CA GLN A 424 -14.58 -3.59 3.78
C GLN A 424 -15.97 -4.21 3.75
N PHE A 425 -16.82 -3.90 4.72
CA PHE A 425 -18.21 -4.34 4.73
C PHE A 425 -18.98 -3.80 3.53
N VAL A 426 -18.92 -2.50 3.23
CA VAL A 426 -19.77 -1.91 2.17
C VAL A 426 -19.19 -2.01 0.76
N THR A 427 -17.87 -2.14 0.61
CA THR A 427 -17.18 -2.15 -0.70
C THR A 427 -16.43 -3.46 -1.01
N GLY A 428 -16.15 -4.29 -0.01
CA GLY A 428 -15.22 -5.42 -0.12
C GLY A 428 -13.74 -5.04 0.00
N SER A 429 -13.40 -3.74 0.03
CA SER A 429 -12.04 -3.23 0.22
C SER A 429 -11.92 -2.45 1.55
N PRO A 430 -10.86 -2.66 2.36
CA PRO A 430 -10.66 -1.92 3.60
C PRO A 430 -10.12 -0.49 3.38
N ARG A 431 -9.85 -0.09 2.13
CA ARG A 431 -9.35 1.23 1.76
C ARG A 431 -10.12 1.79 0.57
N LEU A 432 -10.23 3.12 0.52
CA LEU A 432 -10.81 3.84 -0.60
C LEU A 432 -9.78 4.02 -1.74
N PRO A 433 -10.23 4.10 -3.00
CA PRO A 433 -9.37 4.46 -4.11
C PRO A 433 -8.80 5.88 -3.94
N VAL A 434 -7.77 6.21 -4.73
CA VAL A 434 -7.24 7.59 -4.81
C VAL A 434 -8.38 8.57 -5.11
N GLY A 435 -8.53 9.59 -4.27
CA GLY A 435 -9.63 10.56 -4.31
C GLY A 435 -10.80 10.26 -3.35
N GLY A 436 -10.69 9.18 -2.55
CA GLY A 436 -11.61 8.89 -1.45
C GLY A 436 -13.00 8.46 -1.92
N PHE A 437 -14.03 8.81 -1.14
CA PHE A 437 -15.43 8.44 -1.44
C PHE A 437 -15.90 8.91 -2.81
N ARG A 438 -15.40 10.06 -3.29
CA ARG A 438 -15.77 10.64 -4.59
C ARG A 438 -15.32 9.78 -5.77
N SER A 439 -14.30 8.95 -5.55
CA SER A 439 -13.74 8.05 -6.55
C SER A 439 -14.37 6.64 -6.52
N LEU A 440 -15.38 6.39 -5.66
CA LEU A 440 -16.16 5.16 -5.72
C LEU A 440 -17.04 5.18 -6.97
N ASN A 441 -16.90 4.15 -7.81
CA ASN A 441 -17.74 3.96 -8.98
C ASN A 441 -18.36 2.56 -8.95
N PRO A 442 -19.69 2.42 -8.72
CA PRO A 442 -20.65 3.50 -8.45
C PRO A 442 -20.46 4.15 -7.06
N PRO A 443 -21.01 5.36 -6.83
CA PRO A 443 -20.99 6.00 -5.51
C PRO A 443 -21.69 5.15 -4.43
N LEU A 444 -21.29 5.29 -3.17
CA LEU A 444 -21.94 4.62 -2.05
C LEU A 444 -23.41 5.06 -1.94
N THR A 445 -24.32 4.13 -2.21
CA THR A 445 -25.77 4.39 -2.22
C THR A 445 -26.41 3.85 -0.95
N ILE A 446 -27.20 4.67 -0.25
CA ILE A 446 -27.80 4.36 1.05
C ILE A 446 -29.30 4.30 0.89
N VAL A 447 -29.90 3.16 1.19
CA VAL A 447 -31.35 2.99 1.01
C VAL A 447 -32.05 2.44 2.24
N ARG A 448 -33.35 2.69 2.31
CA ARG A 448 -34.15 2.21 3.43
C ARG A 448 -34.42 0.72 3.28
N LYS A 449 -34.05 -0.04 4.30
CA LYS A 449 -34.48 -1.44 4.43
C LYS A 449 -35.95 -1.45 4.87
N THR A 450 -36.79 -2.13 4.11
CA THR A 450 -38.23 -2.25 4.35
C THR A 450 -38.54 -3.47 5.21
N PHE A 451 -39.50 -3.32 6.13
CA PHE A 451 -39.94 -4.35 7.07
C PHE A 451 -41.46 -4.42 7.06
N GLU A 452 -42.02 -5.55 7.48
CA GLU A 452 -43.46 -5.66 7.73
C GLU A 452 -43.85 -4.80 8.94
N SER A 453 -45.11 -4.36 9.02
CA SER A 453 -45.58 -3.46 10.10
C SER A 453 -45.44 -4.03 11.51
N THR A 454 -45.29 -5.35 11.64
CA THR A 454 -45.12 -6.08 12.90
C THR A 454 -43.65 -6.22 13.34
N GLU A 455 -42.71 -5.87 12.47
CA GLU A 455 -41.28 -6.02 12.70
C GLU A 455 -40.66 -4.71 13.19
N ASN A 456 -39.76 -4.80 14.18
CA ASN A 456 -39.01 -3.65 14.66
C ASN A 456 -37.68 -3.51 13.88
N PRO A 457 -37.43 -2.39 13.18
CA PRO A 457 -36.16 -2.16 12.48
C PRO A 457 -34.91 -2.33 13.35
N ASP A 458 -35.02 -2.05 14.66
CA ASP A 458 -33.91 -2.16 15.61
C ASP A 458 -33.40 -3.59 15.80
N ASP A 459 -34.20 -4.60 15.47
CA ASP A 459 -33.81 -5.99 15.65
C ASP A 459 -32.90 -6.49 14.52
N PHE A 460 -32.91 -5.81 13.36
CA PHE A 460 -32.25 -6.29 12.15
C PHE A 460 -30.89 -5.63 11.92
N LEU A 461 -29.96 -6.37 11.31
CA LEU A 461 -28.69 -5.83 10.83
C LEU A 461 -28.86 -5.12 9.47
N PRO A 462 -28.01 -4.12 9.18
CA PRO A 462 -27.90 -3.60 7.82
C PRO A 462 -27.37 -4.69 6.89
N SER A 463 -27.71 -4.60 5.61
CA SER A 463 -27.14 -5.49 4.58
C SER A 463 -26.58 -4.70 3.40
N VAL A 464 -25.71 -5.35 2.63
CA VAL A 464 -24.91 -4.70 1.59
C VAL A 464 -24.95 -5.47 0.29
N MET A 465 -24.85 -4.75 -0.82
CA MET A 465 -24.53 -5.31 -2.14
C MET A 465 -23.23 -4.66 -2.58
N THR A 466 -22.12 -5.29 -2.19
CA THR A 466 -20.76 -4.74 -2.35
C THR A 466 -20.39 -4.47 -3.81
N CYS A 467 -20.88 -5.28 -4.75
CA CYS A 467 -20.63 -5.11 -6.19
C CYS A 467 -21.12 -3.76 -6.75
N VAL A 468 -22.05 -3.10 -6.07
CA VAL A 468 -22.65 -1.82 -6.48
C VAL A 468 -22.62 -0.77 -5.37
N ASN A 469 -21.76 -0.97 -4.35
CA ASN A 469 -21.61 -0.08 -3.19
C ASN A 469 -22.95 0.36 -2.59
N TYR A 470 -23.82 -0.60 -2.28
CA TYR A 470 -25.20 -0.32 -1.89
C TYR A 470 -25.48 -0.82 -0.47
N LEU A 471 -25.87 0.08 0.44
CA LEU A 471 -26.15 -0.17 1.85
C LEU A 471 -27.65 -0.09 2.13
N LYS A 472 -28.27 -1.22 2.46
CA LYS A 472 -29.66 -1.30 2.95
C LYS A 472 -29.65 -1.08 4.46
N LEU A 473 -30.06 0.11 4.89
CA LEU A 473 -29.99 0.57 6.27
C LEU A 473 -31.40 0.61 6.91
N PRO A 474 -31.64 -0.13 8.01
CA PRO A 474 -32.86 0.01 8.82
C PRO A 474 -33.02 1.43 9.37
N ASP A 475 -34.27 1.85 9.56
CA ASP A 475 -34.59 3.16 10.15
C ASP A 475 -34.56 3.07 11.67
N TYR A 476 -33.36 2.92 12.23
CA TYR A 476 -33.15 2.69 13.65
C TYR A 476 -33.72 3.80 14.53
N SER A 477 -34.21 3.44 15.71
CA SER A 477 -34.83 4.37 16.64
C SER A 477 -33.82 5.36 17.25
N THR A 478 -32.56 4.97 17.43
CA THR A 478 -31.50 5.80 18.05
C THR A 478 -30.15 5.68 17.32
N ILE A 479 -29.27 6.65 17.52
CA ILE A 479 -27.92 6.65 16.94
C ILE A 479 -27.04 5.57 17.57
N GLU A 480 -27.25 5.26 18.85
CA GLU A 480 -26.53 4.21 19.59
C GLU A 480 -26.81 2.83 19.01
N ILE A 481 -28.08 2.50 18.76
CA ILE A 481 -28.47 1.21 18.15
C ILE A 481 -27.88 1.10 16.74
N MET A 482 -27.96 2.17 15.94
CA MET A 482 -27.37 2.17 14.60
C MET A 482 -25.86 1.90 14.66
N ARG A 483 -25.14 2.55 15.59
CA ARG A 483 -23.69 2.37 15.77
C ARG A 483 -23.36 0.93 16.11
N GLU A 484 -24.07 0.35 17.07
CA GLU A 484 -23.88 -1.04 17.48
C GLU A 484 -24.12 -2.00 16.30
N LYS A 485 -25.26 -1.88 15.62
CA LYS A 485 -25.64 -2.75 14.49
C LYS A 485 -24.68 -2.63 13.31
N LEU A 486 -24.19 -1.43 13.01
CA LEU A 486 -23.16 -1.20 11.99
C LEU A 486 -21.85 -1.92 12.34
N LEU A 487 -21.40 -1.82 13.59
CA LEU A 487 -20.16 -2.47 14.03
C LEU A 487 -20.29 -3.99 14.07
N ILE A 488 -21.43 -4.53 14.51
CA ILE A 488 -21.72 -5.96 14.48
C ILE A 488 -21.70 -6.45 13.02
N ALA A 489 -22.48 -5.82 12.14
CA ALA A 489 -22.52 -6.20 10.73
C ALA A 489 -21.16 -6.07 10.04
N ALA A 490 -20.39 -5.03 10.36
CA ALA A 490 -19.06 -4.84 9.81
C ALA A 490 -18.05 -5.86 10.31
N ARG A 491 -18.22 -6.46 11.50
CA ARG A 491 -17.33 -7.52 12.03
C ARG A 491 -17.74 -8.90 11.53
N GLU A 492 -19.03 -9.20 11.55
CA GLU A 492 -19.56 -10.54 11.29
C GLU A 492 -19.93 -10.76 9.82
N GLY A 493 -20.31 -9.71 9.09
CA GLY A 493 -20.74 -9.77 7.69
C GLY A 493 -19.61 -9.95 6.67
N GLN A 494 -18.35 -9.99 7.11
CA GLN A 494 -17.18 -10.08 6.24
C GLN A 494 -16.88 -11.50 5.71
N GLN A 495 -17.68 -12.51 6.07
CA GLN A 495 -17.46 -13.91 5.66
C GLN A 495 -18.70 -14.57 5.05
N SER A 496 -19.76 -13.81 4.80
CA SER A 496 -21.03 -14.36 4.34
C SER A 496 -21.73 -13.40 3.39
N PHE A 497 -21.58 -13.64 2.08
CA PHE A 497 -22.42 -12.98 1.05
C PHE A 497 -23.89 -13.42 1.10
N HIS A 498 -24.26 -14.32 2.03
CA HIS A 498 -25.62 -14.82 2.20
C HIS A 498 -26.62 -13.78 2.73
N LEU A 499 -26.17 -12.58 3.13
CA LEU A 499 -27.01 -11.50 3.66
C LEU A 499 -27.56 -10.53 2.58
N SER A 500 -27.46 -10.88 1.30
CA SER A 500 -27.88 -10.04 0.14
C SER A 500 -29.40 -9.85 0.05
#